data_AF-A0AAP2UVM0-F1
#
_entry.id   AF-A0AAP2UVM0-F1
#
_cell.length_a   1.000
_cell.length_b   1.000
_cell.length_c   1.000
_cell.angle_alpha   90.00
_cell.angle_beta   90.00
_cell.angle_gamma   90.00
#
_symmetry.space_group_name_H-M   'P 1'
#
loop_
_entity.id
_entity.type
_entity.pdbx_description
1 polymer ?
#
loop_
_entity_poly.entity_id
_entity_poly.type
_entity_poly.pdbx_seq_one_letter_code
_entity_poly.pdbx_strand_id
1 'polypeptide(L)'
;MGFLDKMKDAASQAMSEAKSGLDAKLTGITGERQESEAAPVAAGETPLYEVVSHIAGKNAKVRLYADRIEWERPRGVSGAKMTAAAFTAGTSLLVTGVKGGKEAFEMVSLRHVTNVSTRKDGMMYHLVEVQTAVGAAVNTVDFRVGRDEALEFRKAILSAMDALQQQGNATVVVQAAAAPAANDAATQIQKLSELHAQGILSDEEFTAAKAKALGI
;
A
#
# COMPACT_ATOMS: atom_id res chain seq x y z
N MET A 1 68.10 10.99 15.23
CA MET A 1 66.78 10.32 15.11
C MET A 1 66.43 10.20 13.64
N GLY A 2 66.30 8.97 13.15
CA GLY A 2 66.20 8.67 11.72
C GLY A 2 64.81 8.91 11.13
N PHE A 3 64.75 9.22 9.83
CA PHE A 3 63.54 9.45 9.06
C PHE A 3 62.51 8.30 9.15
N LEU A 4 62.99 7.06 9.30
CA LEU A 4 62.17 5.87 9.49
C LEU A 4 61.35 5.88 10.81
N ASP A 5 61.87 6.51 11.86
CA ASP A 5 61.20 6.59 13.16
C ASP A 5 60.00 7.54 13.08
N LYS A 6 60.18 8.68 12.40
CA LYS A 6 59.12 9.67 12.15
C LYS A 6 57.98 9.12 11.29
N MET A 7 58.25 8.22 10.34
CA MET A 7 57.19 7.59 9.53
C MET A 7 56.37 6.61 10.35
N LYS A 8 56.99 5.88 11.29
CA LYS A 8 56.29 4.94 12.17
C LYS A 8 55.37 5.67 13.14
N ASP A 9 55.82 6.80 13.68
CA ASP A 9 55.01 7.63 14.57
C ASP A 9 53.83 8.24 13.82
N ALA A 10 54.04 8.78 12.62
CA ALA A 10 52.97 9.32 11.79
C ALA A 10 51.92 8.26 11.41
N ALA A 11 52.35 7.03 11.11
CA ALA A 11 51.44 5.93 10.80
C ALA A 11 50.62 5.50 12.03
N SER A 12 51.22 5.47 13.22
CA SER A 12 50.51 5.13 14.47
C SER A 12 49.46 6.17 14.83
N GLN A 13 49.76 7.45 14.59
CA GLN A 13 48.86 8.57 14.89
C GLN A 13 47.66 8.59 13.94
N ALA A 14 47.88 8.36 12.64
CA ALA A 14 46.80 8.25 11.65
C ALA A 14 45.85 7.06 11.94
N MET A 15 46.38 5.93 12.43
CA MET A 15 45.57 4.76 12.76
C MET A 15 44.72 4.98 14.02
N SER A 16 45.24 5.74 15.00
CA SER A 16 44.50 6.11 16.22
C SER A 16 43.35 7.08 15.93
N GLU A 17 43.56 8.05 15.05
CA GLU A 17 42.50 8.98 14.62
C GLU A 17 41.42 8.30 13.78
N ALA A 18 41.80 7.36 12.91
CA ALA A 18 40.84 6.56 12.15
C ALA A 18 39.95 5.68 13.06
N LYS A 19 40.53 5.12 14.13
CA LYS A 19 39.77 4.31 15.10
C LYS A 19 38.81 5.15 15.94
N SER A 20 39.24 6.32 16.43
CA SER A 20 38.36 7.21 17.20
C SER A 20 37.18 7.74 16.37
N GLY A 21 37.42 8.06 15.10
CA GLY A 21 36.36 8.45 14.16
C GLY A 21 35.37 7.32 13.87
N LEU A 22 35.81 6.06 13.90
CA LEU A 22 34.95 4.89 13.71
C LEU A 22 34.09 4.62 14.96
N ASP A 23 34.68 4.70 16.16
CA ASP A 23 33.99 4.51 17.44
C ASP A 23 32.93 5.60 17.69
N ALA A 24 33.22 6.85 17.31
CA ALA A 24 32.24 7.96 17.34
C ALA A 24 31.07 7.75 16.36
N LYS A 25 31.33 7.12 15.21
CA LYS A 25 30.30 6.83 14.20
C LYS A 25 29.46 5.61 14.58
N LEU A 26 30.01 4.65 15.34
CA LEU A 26 29.27 3.50 15.87
C LEU A 26 28.35 3.91 17.04
N THR A 27 28.80 4.80 17.91
CA THR A 27 27.99 5.32 19.03
C THR A 27 26.84 6.19 18.54
N GLY A 28 27.02 6.95 17.45
CA GLY A 28 25.93 7.73 16.82
C GLY A 28 24.82 6.89 16.16
N ILE A 29 25.04 5.60 15.91
CA ILE A 29 24.01 4.69 15.35
C ILE A 29 23.17 4.05 16.47
N THR A 30 23.57 4.22 17.74
CA THR A 30 22.89 3.67 18.92
C THR A 30 22.12 4.76 19.68
N GLY A 31 21.77 5.85 19.00
CA GLY A 31 20.94 6.94 19.51
C GLY A 31 19.46 6.66 19.31
N GLU A 32 18.79 6.32 20.40
CA GLU A 32 17.44 6.77 20.75
C GLU A 32 16.38 6.61 19.66
N ARG A 33 15.86 5.39 19.59
CA ARG A 33 14.55 5.09 19.02
C ARG A 33 13.50 5.78 19.90
N GLN A 34 13.22 7.05 19.58
CA GLN A 34 12.08 7.77 20.10
C GLN A 34 10.84 6.90 19.81
N GLU A 35 10.29 6.36 20.89
CA GLU A 35 8.99 5.72 20.94
C GLU A 35 7.96 6.81 20.65
N SER A 36 7.82 7.14 19.36
CA SER A 36 6.78 8.01 18.86
C SER A 36 5.48 7.24 19.01
N GLU A 37 4.84 7.48 20.15
CA GLU A 37 3.40 7.61 20.33
C GLU A 37 2.58 7.06 19.17
N ALA A 38 1.91 5.94 19.43
CA ALA A 38 1.03 5.24 18.52
C ALA A 38 0.02 6.21 17.88
N ALA A 39 0.36 6.66 16.67
CA ALA A 39 -0.62 7.16 15.72
C ALA A 39 -1.66 6.04 15.51
N PRO A 40 -2.96 6.35 15.42
CA PRO A 40 -3.97 5.34 15.21
C PRO A 40 -3.63 4.61 13.91
N VAL A 41 -3.25 3.34 14.02
CA VAL A 41 -3.04 2.44 12.89
C VAL A 41 -4.31 2.47 12.05
N ALA A 42 -4.25 3.21 10.95
CA ALA A 42 -5.31 3.25 9.96
C ALA A 42 -5.54 1.81 9.49
N ALA A 43 -6.79 1.44 9.23
CA ALA A 43 -7.24 0.09 8.88
C ALA A 43 -6.66 -0.50 7.57
N GLY A 44 -5.52 0.00 7.06
CA GLY A 44 -4.81 -0.43 5.86
C GLY A 44 -3.35 -0.88 6.07
N GLU A 45 -2.91 -1.09 7.32
CA GLU A 45 -1.55 -1.59 7.62
C GLU A 45 -1.47 -3.10 7.85
N THR A 46 -2.59 -3.80 8.10
CA THR A 46 -2.57 -5.26 8.26
C THR A 46 -2.76 -5.93 6.89
N PRO A 47 -1.85 -6.83 6.47
CA PRO A 47 -2.02 -7.58 5.23
C PRO A 47 -3.16 -8.59 5.38
N LEU A 48 -4.03 -8.65 4.37
CA LEU A 48 -5.09 -9.65 4.23
C LEU A 48 -4.54 -11.04 3.88
N TYR A 49 -3.42 -11.06 3.15
CA TYR A 49 -2.76 -12.29 2.72
C TYR A 49 -1.27 -12.04 2.49
N GLU A 50 -0.42 -13.00 2.85
CA GLU A 50 1.02 -12.96 2.60
C GLU A 50 1.46 -14.21 1.84
N VAL A 51 2.34 -14.06 0.86
CA VAL A 51 2.90 -15.18 0.10
C VAL A 51 4.35 -14.90 -0.31
N VAL A 52 5.11 -15.95 -0.56
CA VAL A 52 6.46 -15.85 -1.11
C VAL A 52 6.42 -16.03 -2.63
N SER A 53 6.86 -15.00 -3.35
CA SER A 53 7.07 -15.06 -4.80
C SER A 53 8.53 -15.35 -5.13
N HIS A 54 8.79 -16.33 -5.99
CA HIS A 54 10.13 -16.72 -6.40
C HIS A 54 10.54 -16.04 -7.71
N ILE A 55 11.31 -14.96 -7.62
CA ILE A 55 11.72 -14.14 -8.76
C ILE A 55 13.23 -14.28 -8.97
N ALA A 56 13.63 -14.76 -10.15
CA ALA A 56 15.03 -14.85 -10.56
C ALA A 56 15.96 -15.57 -9.55
N GLY A 57 15.47 -16.64 -8.91
CA GLY A 57 16.24 -17.42 -7.93
C GLY A 57 16.24 -16.85 -6.51
N LYS A 58 15.40 -15.84 -6.23
CA LYS A 58 15.27 -15.21 -4.92
C LYS A 58 13.82 -15.14 -4.48
N ASN A 59 13.62 -15.12 -3.16
CA ASN A 59 12.31 -15.00 -2.55
C ASN A 59 11.97 -13.52 -2.32
N ALA A 60 10.83 -13.10 -2.83
CA ALA A 60 10.20 -11.82 -2.57
C ALA A 60 8.99 -12.06 -1.67
N LYS A 61 8.89 -11.33 -0.55
CA LYS A 61 7.67 -11.33 0.25
C LYS A 61 6.64 -10.44 -0.45
N VAL A 62 5.47 -10.99 -0.69
CA VAL A 62 4.33 -10.30 -1.30
C VAL A 62 3.24 -10.18 -0.24
N ARG A 63 2.73 -8.97 -0.05
CA ARG A 63 1.69 -8.64 0.92
C ARG A 63 0.50 -8.05 0.17
N LEU A 64 -0.66 -8.66 0.34
CA LEU A 64 -1.94 -8.15 -0.13
C LEU A 64 -2.59 -7.35 0.99
N TYR A 65 -2.96 -6.11 0.71
CA TYR A 65 -3.77 -5.26 1.57
C TYR A 65 -5.15 -5.07 0.92
N ALA A 66 -6.05 -4.39 1.64
CA ALA A 66 -7.39 -4.11 1.15
C ALA A 66 -7.41 -3.27 -0.15
N ASP A 67 -6.40 -2.44 -0.38
CA ASP A 67 -6.34 -1.48 -1.49
C ASP A 67 -5.18 -1.67 -2.47
N ARG A 68 -4.18 -2.50 -2.12
CA ARG A 68 -2.93 -2.65 -2.87
C ARG A 68 -2.21 -3.97 -2.61
N ILE A 69 -1.29 -4.30 -3.51
CA ILE A 69 -0.34 -5.41 -3.39
C ILE A 69 1.06 -4.79 -3.31
N GLU A 70 1.83 -5.13 -2.29
CA GLU A 70 3.21 -4.68 -2.12
C GLU A 70 4.16 -5.87 -2.19
N TRP A 71 5.34 -5.68 -2.77
CA TRP A 71 6.40 -6.68 -2.72
C TRP A 71 7.80 -6.07 -2.71
N GLU A 72 8.71 -6.79 -2.09
CA GLU A 72 10.13 -6.44 -2.04
C GLU A 72 10.86 -7.23 -3.11
N ARG A 73 11.34 -6.57 -4.17
CA ARG A 73 12.17 -7.24 -5.18
C ARG A 73 13.64 -7.21 -4.72
N PRO A 74 14.26 -8.37 -4.43
CA PRO A 74 15.65 -8.43 -4.01
C PRO A 74 16.58 -8.19 -5.21
N ARG A 75 16.72 -6.92 -5.63
CA ARG A 75 17.75 -6.53 -6.60
C ARG A 75 19.09 -6.67 -5.91
N GLY A 76 19.93 -7.56 -6.45
CA GLY A 76 21.26 -7.81 -5.95
C GLY A 76 22.00 -8.60 -7.01
N VAL A 77 23.27 -8.26 -7.21
CA VAL A 77 24.16 -8.81 -8.24
C VAL A 77 24.10 -10.34 -8.18
N SER A 78 23.86 -11.01 -9.31
CA SER A 78 23.84 -12.48 -9.31
C SER A 78 25.22 -13.02 -8.92
N GLY A 79 25.26 -14.07 -8.08
CA GLY A 79 26.52 -14.66 -7.60
C GLY A 79 27.45 -15.09 -8.75
N ALA A 80 26.89 -15.49 -9.90
CA ALA A 80 27.67 -15.81 -11.10
C ALA A 80 28.48 -14.60 -11.63
N LYS A 81 27.94 -13.38 -11.53
CA LYS A 81 28.67 -12.16 -11.93
C LYS A 81 29.80 -11.82 -10.95
N MET A 82 29.61 -12.11 -9.66
CA MET A 82 30.65 -11.93 -8.64
C MET A 82 31.76 -12.97 -8.77
N THR A 83 31.42 -14.22 -9.08
CA THR A 83 32.40 -15.29 -9.33
C THR A 83 33.21 -15.01 -10.60
N ALA A 84 32.57 -14.59 -11.69
CA ALA A 84 33.29 -14.16 -12.89
C ALA A 84 34.26 -13.00 -12.58
N ALA A 85 33.81 -11.97 -11.87
CA ALA A 85 34.65 -10.86 -11.44
C ALA A 85 35.90 -11.28 -10.63
N ALA A 86 35.78 -12.32 -9.80
CA ALA A 86 36.90 -12.86 -9.03
C ALA A 86 37.87 -13.67 -9.91
N PHE A 87 37.37 -14.45 -10.86
CA PHE A 87 38.22 -15.24 -11.76
C PHE A 87 38.93 -14.39 -12.84
N THR A 88 38.39 -13.23 -13.25
CA THR A 88 39.04 -12.30 -14.19
C THR A 88 39.89 -11.20 -13.52
N ALA A 89 40.51 -11.48 -12.38
CA ALA A 89 41.50 -10.62 -11.73
C ALA A 89 41.13 -9.13 -11.68
N GLY A 90 39.89 -8.80 -11.27
CA GLY A 90 39.47 -7.42 -11.01
C GLY A 90 39.18 -6.53 -12.23
N THR A 91 39.47 -6.94 -13.47
CA THR A 91 39.17 -6.12 -14.66
C THR A 91 37.70 -6.20 -15.11
N SER A 92 36.96 -7.23 -14.68
CA SER A 92 35.57 -7.45 -15.12
C SER A 92 34.49 -6.72 -14.31
N LEU A 93 34.80 -6.11 -13.15
CA LEU A 93 33.79 -5.33 -12.41
C LEU A 93 33.40 -4.02 -13.12
N LEU A 94 34.35 -3.39 -13.82
CA LEU A 94 34.09 -2.19 -14.63
C LEU A 94 33.41 -2.52 -15.97
N VAL A 95 33.73 -3.68 -16.56
CA VAL A 95 33.13 -4.13 -17.85
C VAL A 95 31.72 -4.70 -17.67
N THR A 96 31.41 -5.35 -16.55
CA THR A 96 30.09 -6.00 -16.33
C THR A 96 29.03 -5.09 -15.69
N GLY A 97 29.35 -3.81 -15.46
CA GLY A 97 28.36 -2.79 -15.11
C GLY A 97 27.56 -3.12 -13.85
N VAL A 98 28.22 -3.66 -12.83
CA VAL A 98 27.58 -4.09 -11.58
C VAL A 98 27.15 -2.88 -10.76
N LYS A 99 25.99 -2.30 -11.09
CA LYS A 99 25.27 -1.40 -10.19
C LYS A 99 24.63 -2.25 -9.09
N GLY A 100 25.14 -2.12 -7.86
CA GLY A 100 24.47 -2.65 -6.67
C GLY A 100 23.10 -1.98 -6.53
N GLY A 101 22.06 -2.67 -7.00
CA GLY A 101 20.68 -2.22 -6.79
C GLY A 101 20.31 -2.41 -5.34
N LYS A 102 19.76 -1.37 -4.71
CA LYS A 102 19.07 -1.50 -3.42
C LYS A 102 17.80 -2.35 -3.62
N GLU A 103 17.29 -2.92 -2.53
CA GLU A 103 15.96 -3.55 -2.53
C GLU A 103 14.93 -2.56 -3.10
N ALA A 104 14.15 -3.03 -4.06
CA ALA A 104 13.11 -2.21 -4.66
C ALA A 104 11.78 -2.62 -4.04
N PHE A 105 11.20 -1.72 -3.25
CA PHE A 105 9.83 -1.82 -2.79
C PHE A 105 8.93 -1.39 -3.94
N GLU A 106 8.08 -2.31 -4.38
CA GLU A 106 7.14 -2.05 -5.46
C GLU A 106 5.71 -2.32 -4.99
N MET A 107 4.79 -1.57 -5.58
CA MET A 107 3.39 -1.57 -5.18
C MET A 107 2.49 -1.47 -6.41
N VAL A 108 1.37 -2.21 -6.37
CA VAL A 108 0.27 -2.15 -7.34
C VAL A 108 -1.02 -1.87 -6.59
N SER A 109 -1.71 -0.78 -6.92
CA SER A 109 -3.05 -0.53 -6.36
C SER A 109 -4.07 -1.46 -7.01
N LEU A 110 -4.92 -2.08 -6.19
CA LEU A 110 -5.99 -2.97 -6.64
C LEU A 110 -7.05 -2.24 -7.47
N ARG A 111 -7.20 -0.91 -7.31
CA ARG A 111 -8.13 -0.10 -8.12
C ARG A 111 -7.80 -0.07 -9.61
N HIS A 112 -6.54 -0.29 -9.96
CA HIS A 112 -6.07 -0.32 -11.35
C HIS A 112 -5.91 -1.74 -11.89
N VAL A 113 -6.18 -2.75 -11.07
CA VAL A 113 -6.14 -4.15 -11.51
C VAL A 113 -7.38 -4.42 -12.36
N THR A 114 -7.14 -4.86 -13.59
CA THR A 114 -8.20 -5.18 -14.56
C THR A 114 -8.40 -6.68 -14.71
N ASN A 115 -7.37 -7.47 -14.49
CA ASN A 115 -7.42 -8.92 -14.63
C ASN A 115 -6.41 -9.62 -13.72
N VAL A 116 -6.79 -10.79 -13.21
CA VAL A 116 -5.96 -11.67 -12.38
C VAL A 116 -6.09 -13.10 -12.87
N SER A 117 -5.04 -13.61 -13.52
CA SER A 117 -4.96 -14.96 -14.06
C SER A 117 -3.93 -15.81 -13.32
N THR A 118 -4.12 -17.12 -13.38
CA THR A 118 -3.14 -18.10 -12.92
C THR A 118 -2.73 -18.98 -14.08
N ARG A 119 -1.43 -19.16 -14.30
CA ARG A 119 -0.87 -20.10 -15.27
C ARG A 119 0.12 -21.05 -14.58
N LYS A 120 0.21 -22.27 -15.09
CA LYS A 120 1.20 -23.24 -14.60
C LYS A 120 2.61 -22.79 -14.99
N ASP A 121 3.56 -22.86 -14.05
CA ASP A 121 4.97 -22.51 -14.26
C ASP A 121 5.89 -23.62 -13.72
N GLY A 122 6.13 -24.61 -14.58
CA GLY A 122 6.86 -25.82 -14.23
C GLY A 122 6.01 -26.78 -13.39
N MET A 123 6.68 -27.61 -12.59
CA MET A 123 5.99 -28.59 -11.75
C MET A 123 5.57 -28.01 -10.39
N MET A 124 6.39 -27.18 -9.75
CA MET A 124 6.13 -26.77 -8.36
C MET A 124 5.43 -25.42 -8.22
N TYR A 125 5.42 -24.61 -9.28
CA TYR A 125 4.98 -23.22 -9.20
C TYR A 125 3.88 -22.90 -10.21
N HIS A 126 3.16 -21.83 -9.91
CA HIS A 126 2.24 -21.16 -10.81
C HIS A 126 2.58 -19.67 -10.83
N LEU A 127 2.38 -19.01 -11.97
CA LEU A 127 2.41 -17.56 -12.03
C LEU A 127 1.00 -17.05 -11.80
N VAL A 128 0.87 -16.16 -10.82
CA VAL A 128 -0.29 -15.29 -10.66
C VAL A 128 0.05 -14.00 -11.39
N GLU A 129 -0.59 -13.78 -12.53
CA GLU A 129 -0.39 -12.62 -13.39
C GLU A 129 -1.43 -11.57 -13.02
N VAL A 130 -0.96 -10.41 -12.55
CA VAL A 130 -1.80 -9.27 -12.20
C VAL A 130 -1.62 -8.21 -13.27
N GLN A 131 -2.68 -7.97 -14.04
CA GLN A 131 -2.68 -6.96 -15.09
C GLN A 131 -3.28 -5.66 -14.54
N THR A 132 -2.55 -4.57 -14.75
CA THR A 132 -3.03 -3.23 -14.45
C THR A 132 -3.17 -2.39 -15.70
N ALA A 133 -4.15 -1.49 -15.70
CA ALA A 133 -4.36 -0.54 -16.78
C ALA A 133 -4.49 0.88 -16.24
N VAL A 134 -3.75 1.81 -16.85
CA VAL A 134 -3.87 3.25 -16.63
C VAL A 134 -3.89 3.93 -17.99
N GLY A 135 -5.06 4.44 -18.40
CA GLY A 135 -5.27 4.94 -19.75
C GLY A 135 -5.08 3.84 -20.80
N ALA A 136 -4.24 4.10 -21.81
CA ALA A 136 -3.91 3.12 -22.85
C ALA A 136 -2.75 2.18 -22.48
N ALA A 137 -2.08 2.39 -21.34
CA ALA A 137 -0.97 1.56 -20.91
C ALA A 137 -1.48 0.35 -20.13
N VAL A 138 -1.04 -0.85 -20.53
CA VAL A 138 -1.26 -2.10 -19.82
C VAL A 138 0.08 -2.61 -19.30
N ASN A 139 0.14 -2.92 -18.02
CA ASN A 139 1.30 -3.53 -17.38
C ASN A 139 0.91 -4.86 -16.75
N THR A 140 1.82 -5.83 -16.76
CA THR A 140 1.61 -7.14 -16.14
C THR A 140 2.69 -7.37 -15.10
N VAL A 141 2.27 -7.74 -13.88
CA VAL A 141 3.16 -8.14 -12.80
C VAL A 141 2.94 -9.61 -12.51
N ASP A 142 4.01 -10.40 -12.62
CA ASP A 142 3.96 -11.84 -12.42
C ASP A 142 4.51 -12.20 -11.04
N PHE A 143 3.70 -12.91 -10.25
CA PHE A 143 4.11 -13.49 -8.98
C PHE A 143 4.23 -15.00 -9.12
N ARG A 144 5.45 -15.53 -8.96
CA ARG A 144 5.70 -16.97 -9.03
C ARG A 144 5.50 -17.59 -7.65
N VAL A 145 4.37 -18.20 -7.43
CA VAL A 145 3.94 -18.72 -6.13
C VAL A 145 3.85 -20.24 -6.15
N GLY A 146 3.91 -20.87 -4.97
CA GLY A 146 3.75 -22.32 -4.83
C GLY A 146 2.40 -22.79 -5.40
N ARG A 147 2.35 -24.02 -5.92
CA ARG A 147 1.14 -24.58 -6.53
C ARG A 147 -0.09 -24.47 -5.62
N ASP A 148 0.07 -24.81 -4.35
CA ASP A 148 -1.05 -24.87 -3.40
C ASP A 148 -1.52 -23.45 -3.01
N GLU A 149 -0.58 -22.52 -2.85
CA GLU A 149 -0.86 -21.12 -2.48
C GLU A 149 -1.41 -20.28 -3.64
N ALA A 150 -1.11 -20.63 -4.90
CA ALA A 150 -1.45 -19.81 -6.05
C ALA A 150 -2.96 -19.58 -6.22
N LEU A 151 -3.77 -20.61 -5.92
CA LEU A 151 -5.21 -20.53 -6.01
C LEU A 151 -5.79 -19.67 -4.89
N GLU A 152 -5.26 -19.81 -3.68
CA GLU A 152 -5.68 -19.04 -2.51
C GLU A 152 -5.30 -17.56 -2.68
N PHE A 153 -4.07 -17.30 -3.14
CA PHE A 153 -3.62 -15.94 -3.42
C PHE A 153 -4.46 -15.25 -4.49
N ARG A 154 -4.76 -15.93 -5.62
CA ARG A 154 -5.66 -15.40 -6.64
C ARG A 154 -7.06 -15.09 -6.07
N LYS A 155 -7.64 -16.00 -5.29
CA LYS A 155 -8.95 -15.80 -4.67
C LYS A 155 -8.94 -14.61 -3.71
N ALA A 156 -7.88 -14.44 -2.92
CA ALA A 156 -7.73 -13.32 -2.00
C ALA A 156 -7.69 -11.98 -2.75
N ILE A 157 -6.94 -11.89 -3.85
CA ILE A 157 -6.89 -10.68 -4.69
C ILE A 157 -8.28 -10.34 -5.24
N LEU A 158 -8.99 -11.34 -5.82
CA LEU A 158 -10.33 -11.14 -6.37
C LEU A 158 -11.32 -10.67 -5.29
N SER A 159 -11.29 -11.30 -4.11
CA SER A 159 -12.14 -10.91 -2.98
C SER A 159 -11.86 -9.49 -2.51
N ALA A 160 -10.59 -9.06 -2.49
CA ALA A 160 -10.22 -7.68 -2.14
C ALA A 160 -10.69 -6.67 -3.20
N MET A 161 -10.62 -7.03 -4.49
CA MET A 161 -11.16 -6.23 -5.58
C MET A 161 -12.69 -6.06 -5.48
N ASP A 162 -13.42 -7.14 -5.18
CA ASP A 162 -14.87 -7.10 -5.00
C ASP A 162 -15.27 -6.19 -3.82
N ALA A 163 -14.54 -6.27 -2.71
CA ALA A 163 -14.76 -5.40 -1.55
C ALA A 163 -14.54 -3.91 -1.88
N LEU A 164 -13.51 -3.59 -2.67
CA LEU A 164 -13.26 -2.21 -3.14
C LEU A 164 -14.35 -1.70 -4.07
N GLN A 165 -14.90 -2.57 -4.94
CA GLN A 165 -16.01 -2.20 -5.81
C GLN A 165 -17.27 -1.88 -5.00
N GLN A 166 -17.56 -2.67 -3.95
CA GLN A 166 -18.69 -2.40 -3.05
C GLN A 166 -18.53 -1.06 -2.31
N GLN A 167 -17.30 -0.71 -1.92
CA GLN A 167 -17.01 0.60 -1.29
C GLN A 167 -17.11 1.76 -2.27
N GLY A 168 -16.69 1.59 -3.53
CA GLY A 168 -16.85 2.61 -4.58
C GLY A 168 -18.32 2.80 -5.01
N ASN A 169 -19.14 1.77 -4.82
CA ASN A 169 -20.57 1.79 -5.08
C ASN A 169 -21.41 2.08 -3.83
N ALA A 170 -20.77 2.36 -2.69
CA ALA A 170 -21.34 3.26 -1.70
C ALA A 170 -21.41 4.64 -2.37
N THR A 171 -22.40 4.76 -3.26
CA THR A 171 -23.08 6.01 -3.46
C THR A 171 -23.15 6.63 -2.09
N VAL A 172 -22.58 7.81 -1.99
CA VAL A 172 -23.15 8.82 -1.15
C VAL A 172 -24.60 8.87 -1.62
N VAL A 173 -25.43 7.98 -1.10
CA VAL A 173 -26.58 8.43 -0.36
C VAL A 173 -25.96 9.49 0.57
N VAL A 174 -25.86 10.70 0.01
CA VAL A 174 -26.83 11.69 0.38
C VAL A 174 -28.10 10.84 0.42
N GLN A 175 -28.35 10.24 1.59
CA GLN A 175 -29.42 10.76 2.36
C GLN A 175 -29.29 12.26 2.08
N ALA A 176 -29.97 12.68 0.99
CA ALA A 176 -30.98 13.67 1.15
C ALA A 176 -31.50 13.24 2.51
N ALA A 177 -30.96 13.87 3.57
CA ALA A 177 -31.74 14.26 4.71
C ALA A 177 -33.02 14.57 4.02
N ALA A 178 -33.91 13.56 3.99
CA ALA A 178 -35.05 13.55 3.10
C ALA A 178 -35.61 14.89 3.44
N ALA A 179 -35.51 15.85 2.49
CA ALA A 179 -35.43 17.27 2.84
C ALA A 179 -36.39 17.44 3.99
N PRO A 180 -35.98 17.85 5.21
CA PRO A 180 -36.76 17.55 6.42
C PRO A 180 -38.26 17.77 6.22
N ALA A 181 -38.59 18.76 5.38
CA ALA A 181 -39.80 18.88 4.55
C ALA A 181 -40.69 17.64 4.28
N ALA A 182 -40.25 16.43 3.90
CA ALA A 182 -41.23 15.36 3.57
C ALA A 182 -41.88 14.76 4.84
N ASN A 183 -41.08 14.49 5.87
CA ASN A 183 -41.60 14.03 7.17
C ASN A 183 -42.10 15.21 8.02
N ASP A 184 -41.49 16.39 7.87
CA ASP A 184 -41.91 17.61 8.57
C ASP A 184 -43.21 18.16 8.02
N ALA A 185 -43.45 18.17 6.70
CA ALA A 185 -44.71 18.63 6.13
C ALA A 185 -45.85 17.68 6.52
N ALA A 186 -45.63 16.36 6.49
CA ALA A 186 -46.62 15.40 6.97
C ALA A 186 -46.95 15.61 8.47
N THR A 187 -45.92 15.85 9.29
CA THR A 187 -46.09 16.13 10.73
C THR A 187 -46.75 17.49 11.00
N GLN A 188 -46.45 18.51 10.20
CA GLN A 188 -47.06 19.84 10.28
C GLN A 188 -48.52 19.79 9.85
N ILE A 189 -48.85 19.06 8.79
CA ILE A 189 -50.24 18.85 8.33
C ILE A 189 -51.06 18.13 9.42
N GLN A 190 -50.46 17.15 10.12
CA GLN A 190 -51.12 16.49 11.26
C GLN A 190 -51.41 17.46 12.41
N LYS A 191 -50.43 18.27 12.84
CA LYS A 191 -50.63 19.30 13.88
C LYS A 191 -51.67 20.34 13.48
N LEU A 192 -51.67 20.79 12.21
CA LEU A 192 -52.67 21.72 11.69
C LEU A 192 -54.07 21.11 11.71
N SER A 193 -54.21 19.81 11.40
CA SER A 193 -55.51 19.12 11.46
C SER A 193 -56.04 18.99 12.88
N GLU A 194 -55.15 18.80 13.86
CA GLU A 194 -55.54 18.71 15.28
C GLU A 194 -55.98 20.07 15.84
N LEU A 195 -55.31 21.16 15.47
CA LEU A 195 -55.72 22.52 15.83
C LEU A 195 -57.03 22.94 15.15
N HIS A 196 -57.26 22.52 13.91
CA HIS A 196 -58.53 22.73 13.20
C HIS A 196 -59.68 21.94 13.84
N ALA A 197 -59.45 20.68 14.21
CA ALA A 197 -60.44 19.85 14.92
C ALA A 197 -60.78 20.39 16.32
N GLN A 198 -59.82 21.08 16.98
CA GLN A 198 -60.04 21.79 18.24
C GLN A 198 -60.75 23.15 18.06
N GLY A 199 -61.03 23.56 16.81
CA GLY A 199 -61.68 24.83 16.49
C GLY A 199 -60.79 26.06 16.72
N ILE A 200 -59.48 25.87 16.84
CA ILE A 200 -58.50 26.95 17.06
C ILE A 200 -58.14 27.64 15.74
N LEU A 201 -58.19 26.90 14.62
CA LEU A 201 -58.01 27.42 13.26
C LEU A 201 -59.34 27.39 12.52
N SER A 202 -59.63 28.44 11.76
CA SER A 202 -60.75 28.45 10.80
C SER A 202 -60.41 27.66 9.52
N ASP A 203 -61.44 27.30 8.75
CA ASP A 203 -61.27 26.52 7.50
C ASP A 203 -60.35 27.23 6.48
N GLU A 204 -60.43 28.55 6.38
CA GLU A 204 -59.59 29.35 5.47
C GLU A 204 -58.12 29.35 5.91
N GLU A 205 -57.86 29.49 7.22
CA GLU A 205 -56.51 29.49 7.76
C GLU A 205 -55.84 28.12 7.67
N PHE A 206 -56.61 27.05 7.88
CA PHE A 206 -56.13 25.68 7.69
C PHE A 206 -55.71 25.42 6.25
N THR A 207 -56.51 25.87 5.28
CA THR A 207 -56.24 25.66 3.85
C THR A 207 -54.99 26.41 3.41
N ALA A 208 -54.82 27.66 3.84
CA ALA A 208 -53.64 28.47 3.56
C ALA A 208 -52.36 27.88 4.19
N ALA A 209 -52.44 27.41 5.44
CA ALA A 209 -51.31 26.79 6.14
C ALA A 209 -50.90 25.44 5.51
N LYS A 210 -51.89 24.64 5.06
CA LYS A 210 -51.65 23.39 4.33
C LYS A 210 -50.98 23.62 2.98
N ALA A 211 -51.41 24.62 2.22
CA ALA A 211 -50.78 25.01 0.95
C ALA A 211 -49.31 25.42 1.17
N LYS A 212 -49.06 26.25 2.19
CA LYS A 212 -47.71 26.66 2.59
C LYS A 212 -46.81 25.47 2.99
N ALA A 213 -47.35 24.48 3.70
CA ALA A 213 -46.63 23.27 4.09
C ALA A 213 -46.31 22.35 2.89
N LEU A 214 -47.15 22.39 1.85
CA LEU A 214 -46.96 21.62 0.61
C LEU A 214 -46.16 22.37 -0.47
N GLY A 215 -45.85 23.66 -0.25
CA GLY A 215 -45.08 24.48 -1.19
C GLY A 215 -45.85 24.89 -2.46
N ILE A 216 -47.17 25.00 -2.36
CA ILE A 216 -48.10 25.35 -3.46
C ILE A 216 -48.79 26.69 -3.22
#